data_AF-A0AA37XFT3-F1
#
_entry.id   AF-A0AA37XFT3-F1
#
_cell.length_a   1.000
_cell.length_b   1.000
_cell.length_c   1.000
_cell.angle_alpha   90.00
_cell.angle_beta   90.00
_cell.angle_gamma   90.00
#
_symmetry.space_group_name_H-M   'P 1'
#
loop_
_entity.id
_entity.type
_entity.pdbx_description
1 polymer ?
#
loop_
_entity_poly.entity_id
_entity_poly.type
_entity_poly.pdbx_seq_one_letter_code
_entity_poly.pdbx_strand_id
1 'polypeptide(L)'
;MSLYGTPPENHSAPQPAPTDGAPADATPGPVCSSCGHDALDEGFIEDNGEGSRGNARWIPGPLELGILGGARRMGKQRFQIRAFACRRCRHLDLFVGDVA
;
A
#
# COMPACT_ATOMS: atom_id res chain seq x y z
N MET A 1 8.04 -21.52 3.25
CA MET A 1 8.28 -20.16 2.75
C MET A 1 6.95 -19.50 2.44
N SER A 2 6.49 -18.56 3.26
CA SER A 2 5.43 -17.63 2.84
C SER A 2 6.12 -16.53 2.04
N LEU A 3 5.76 -16.34 0.77
CA LEU A 3 6.33 -15.28 -0.09
C LEU A 3 6.03 -13.87 0.44
N TYR A 4 5.15 -13.79 1.44
CA TYR A 4 4.75 -12.59 2.12
C TYR A 4 5.10 -12.83 3.58
N GLY A 5 6.12 -12.14 4.09
CA GLY A 5 6.57 -12.25 5.48
C GLY A 5 5.43 -12.10 6.48
N THR A 6 5.66 -12.55 7.71
CA THR A 6 4.71 -12.35 8.81
C THR A 6 4.46 -10.85 8.97
N PRO A 7 3.21 -10.37 8.91
CA PRO A 7 2.93 -8.96 9.05
C PRO A 7 3.30 -8.51 10.47
N PRO A 8 3.84 -7.30 10.67
CA PRO A 8 3.85 -6.71 12.00
C PRO A 8 2.40 -6.62 12.49
N GLU A 9 2.18 -6.98 13.76
CA GLU A 9 0.87 -6.96 14.38
C GLU A 9 0.28 -5.54 14.32
N ASN A 10 -1.05 -5.45 14.17
CA ASN A 10 -1.81 -4.21 14.06
C ASN A 10 -1.45 -3.20 15.16
N HIS A 11 -0.58 -2.25 14.84
CA HIS A 11 -0.60 -0.94 15.47
C HIS A 11 -1.44 -0.05 14.57
N SER A 12 -2.67 0.27 15.00
CA SER A 12 -3.40 1.43 14.49
C SER A 12 -2.73 2.73 14.95
N ALA A 13 -1.39 2.77 14.90
CA ALA A 13 -0.62 3.96 15.11
C ALA A 13 -1.05 4.96 14.04
N PRO A 14 -1.26 6.24 14.40
CA PRO A 14 -1.25 7.30 13.41
C PRO A 14 -0.02 7.08 12.53
N GLN A 15 -0.18 7.04 11.21
CA GLN A 15 0.99 7.13 10.34
C GLN A 15 1.75 8.37 10.81
N PRO A 16 3.04 8.24 11.22
CA PRO A 16 3.79 9.42 11.63
C PRO A 16 3.71 10.40 10.46
N ALA A 17 3.26 11.63 10.74
CA ALA A 17 3.41 12.71 9.78
C ALA A 17 4.86 12.68 9.29
N PRO A 18 5.14 12.77 7.97
CA PRO A 18 6.50 12.75 7.49
C PRO A 18 7.25 13.90 8.17
N THR A 19 8.10 13.56 9.13
CA THR A 19 8.96 14.52 9.81
C THR A 19 10.08 14.85 8.85
N ASP A 20 10.12 16.11 8.42
CA ASP A 20 11.26 16.68 7.70
C ASP A 20 12.55 16.38 8.48
N GLY A 21 13.36 15.42 8.01
CA GLY A 21 14.76 15.30 8.45
C GLY A 21 15.24 13.95 9.03
N ALA A 22 14.72 12.80 8.62
CA ALA A 22 15.46 11.53 8.84
C ALA A 22 16.41 11.26 7.64
N PRO A 23 17.72 11.04 7.85
CA PRO A 23 18.66 10.76 6.77
C PRO A 23 18.41 9.35 6.23
N ALA A 24 18.12 9.29 4.93
CA ALA A 24 17.91 8.09 4.15
C ALA A 24 19.20 7.26 4.07
N ASP A 25 19.25 6.15 4.79
CA ASP A 25 20.11 5.03 4.40
C ASP A 25 19.59 4.57 3.03
N ALA A 26 20.33 4.90 1.97
CA ALA A 26 19.80 5.04 0.63
C ALA A 26 19.62 3.69 -0.08
N THR A 27 18.60 2.92 0.31
CA THR A 27 17.92 2.10 -0.70
C THR A 27 17.45 3.05 -1.79
N PRO A 28 17.83 2.84 -3.07
CA PRO A 28 17.31 3.68 -4.15
C PRO A 28 15.78 3.66 -4.10
N GLY A 29 15.18 4.86 -4.03
CA GLY A 29 13.73 5.01 -4.04
C GLY A 29 13.10 4.35 -5.28
N PRO A 30 11.78 4.09 -5.27
CA PRO A 30 11.12 3.40 -6.36
C PRO A 30 11.33 4.15 -7.69
N VAL A 31 11.71 3.42 -8.74
CA VAL A 31 11.71 3.92 -10.11
C VAL A 31 10.38 3.59 -10.77
N CYS A 32 9.89 4.49 -11.62
CA CYS A 32 8.62 4.31 -12.30
C CYS A 32 8.68 3.08 -13.22
N SER A 33 7.85 2.08 -12.96
CA SER A 33 7.87 0.81 -13.70
C SER A 33 7.53 0.99 -15.19
N SER A 34 6.79 2.04 -15.53
CA SER A 34 6.36 2.32 -16.89
C SER A 34 7.39 3.07 -17.75
N CYS A 35 8.19 3.97 -17.16
CA CYS A 35 9.10 4.82 -17.95
C CYS A 35 10.54 4.92 -17.42
N GLY A 36 10.83 4.37 -16.25
CA GLY A 36 12.15 4.41 -15.61
C GLY A 36 12.54 5.78 -15.03
N HIS A 37 11.59 6.70 -14.83
CA HIS A 37 11.88 7.95 -14.11
C HIS A 37 12.05 7.68 -12.62
N ASP A 38 12.91 8.44 -11.95
CA ASP A 38 13.28 8.30 -10.53
C ASP A 38 12.55 9.31 -9.61
N ALA A 39 11.91 10.34 -10.16
CA ALA A 39 11.11 11.28 -9.37
C ALA A 39 9.64 10.85 -9.30
N LEU A 40 9.26 10.28 -8.15
CA LEU A 40 7.90 9.85 -7.83
C LEU A 40 7.42 10.54 -6.56
N ASP A 41 6.14 10.94 -6.53
CA ASP A 41 5.48 11.49 -5.35
C ASP A 41 4.75 10.35 -4.61
N GLU A 42 4.99 10.21 -3.30
CA GLU A 42 4.23 9.28 -2.47
C GLU A 42 2.83 9.83 -2.18
N GLY A 43 1.84 8.95 -2.21
CA GLY A 43 0.46 9.24 -1.86
C GLY A 43 -0.28 8.00 -1.34
N PHE A 44 -1.59 8.11 -1.16
CA PHE A 44 -2.44 6.99 -0.78
C PHE A 44 -3.75 7.00 -1.58
N ILE A 45 -4.37 5.83 -1.69
CA ILE A 45 -5.70 5.69 -2.31
C ILE A 45 -6.73 5.80 -1.20
N GLU A 46 -7.58 6.81 -1.28
CA GLU A 46 -8.73 6.98 -0.39
C GLU A 46 -9.77 5.88 -0.64
N ASP A 47 -10.31 5.30 0.43
CA ASP A 47 -11.45 4.40 0.40
C ASP A 47 -12.56 5.01 1.25
N ASN A 48 -13.66 5.42 0.60
CA ASN A 48 -14.84 6.01 1.24
C ASN A 48 -15.98 4.99 1.42
N GLY A 49 -15.71 3.70 1.25
CA GLY A 49 -16.69 2.65 1.46
C GLY A 49 -17.19 2.60 2.91
N GLU A 50 -18.41 2.13 3.10
CA GLU A 50 -18.98 1.96 4.44
C GLU A 50 -18.12 0.99 5.29
N GLY A 51 -17.69 1.46 6.45
CA GLY A 51 -16.77 0.74 7.34
C GLY A 51 -15.30 0.72 6.86
N SER A 52 -14.92 1.57 5.91
CA SER A 52 -13.51 1.79 5.57
C SER A 52 -12.76 2.48 6.71
N ARG A 53 -11.44 2.51 6.60
CA ARG A 53 -10.56 3.29 7.51
C ARG A 53 -10.00 4.54 6.83
N GLY A 54 -10.64 5.01 5.76
CA GLY A 54 -10.16 6.15 4.96
C GLY A 54 -9.05 5.82 3.96
N ASN A 55 -8.60 4.57 3.86
CA ASN A 55 -7.63 4.13 2.85
C ASN A 55 -7.92 2.70 2.35
N ALA A 56 -7.49 2.45 1.11
CA ALA A 56 -7.54 1.13 0.50
C ALA A 56 -6.45 0.20 1.06
N ARG A 57 -6.74 -1.10 1.14
CA ARG A 57 -5.82 -2.14 1.62
C ARG A 57 -5.80 -3.33 0.68
N TRP A 58 -4.63 -3.95 0.52
CA TRP A 58 -4.47 -5.14 -0.29
C TRP A 58 -4.87 -6.40 0.49
N ILE A 59 -5.62 -7.30 -0.13
CA ILE A 59 -5.98 -8.61 0.41
C ILE A 59 -5.49 -9.68 -0.57
N PRO A 60 -4.59 -10.59 -0.17
CA PRO A 60 -4.11 -11.63 -1.06
C PRO A 60 -5.21 -12.62 -1.47
N GLY A 61 -5.06 -13.12 -2.69
CA GLY A 61 -5.95 -14.12 -3.28
C GLY A 61 -7.08 -13.51 -4.10
N PRO A 62 -7.88 -14.35 -4.76
CA PRO A 62 -8.99 -13.89 -5.58
C PRO A 62 -10.08 -13.21 -4.74
N LEU A 63 -10.86 -12.35 -5.39
CA LEU A 63 -12.11 -11.85 -4.83
C LEU A 63 -13.08 -13.03 -4.65
N GLU A 64 -13.43 -13.33 -3.42
CA GLU A 64 -14.46 -14.30 -3.08
C GLU A 64 -15.71 -13.57 -2.58
N LEU A 65 -16.89 -13.97 -3.04
CA LEU A 65 -18.17 -13.42 -2.57
C LEU A 65 -18.78 -14.34 -1.49
N GLY A 66 -19.44 -13.74 -0.50
CA GLY A 66 -20.22 -14.45 0.51
C GLY A 66 -21.66 -14.70 0.07
N ILE A 67 -22.41 -15.43 0.89
CA ILE A 67 -23.82 -15.78 0.63
C ILE A 67 -24.71 -14.52 0.52
N LEU A 68 -24.31 -13.42 1.15
CA LEU A 68 -24.99 -12.12 1.08
C LEU A 68 -24.39 -11.17 0.02
N GLY A 69 -23.62 -11.70 -0.95
CA GLY A 69 -23.06 -10.93 -2.07
C GLY A 69 -21.87 -10.03 -1.74
N GLY A 70 -21.55 -9.81 -0.46
CA GLY A 70 -20.38 -9.03 -0.04
C GLY A 70 -19.06 -9.81 -0.19
N ALA A 71 -17.94 -9.09 -0.37
CA ALA A 71 -16.61 -9.71 -0.41
C ALA A 71 -16.28 -10.43 0.91
N ARG A 72 -15.82 -11.69 0.82
CA ARG A 72 -15.32 -12.47 1.95
C ARG A 72 -13.99 -11.89 2.42
N ARG A 73 -14.06 -11.10 3.49
CA ARG A 73 -12.90 -10.45 4.11
C ARG A 73 -12.57 -10.98 5.50
N MET A 74 -13.44 -11.83 6.08
CA MET A 74 -13.25 -12.35 7.44
C MET A 74 -12.12 -13.37 7.47
N GLY A 75 -11.19 -13.22 8.41
CA GLY A 75 -10.00 -14.06 8.52
C GLY A 75 -8.91 -13.79 7.48
N LYS A 76 -9.15 -12.92 6.48
CA LYS A 76 -8.13 -12.55 5.50
C LYS A 76 -7.22 -11.45 6.02
N GLN A 77 -5.92 -11.63 5.81
CA GLN A 77 -4.91 -10.63 6.11
C GLN A 77 -5.05 -9.42 5.18
N ARG A 78 -4.77 -8.23 5.73
CA ARG A 78 -4.86 -6.95 5.02
C ARG A 78 -3.51 -6.25 5.12
N PHE A 79 -3.01 -5.79 3.99
CA PHE A 79 -1.73 -5.10 3.90
C PHE A 79 -1.95 -3.64 3.51
N GLN A 80 -1.09 -2.76 4.01
CA GLN A 80 -1.01 -1.39 3.52
C GLN A 80 -0.61 -1.41 2.05
N ILE A 81 -1.17 -0.47 1.28
CA ILE A 81 -0.73 -0.18 -0.08
C ILE A 81 0.10 1.10 -0.02
N ARG A 82 1.34 1.06 -0.47
CA ARG A 82 2.13 2.27 -0.75
C ARG A 82 1.96 2.63 -2.22
N ALA A 83 1.66 3.89 -2.50
CA ALA A 83 1.36 4.37 -3.85
C ALA A 83 2.32 5.49 -4.25
N PHE A 84 2.91 5.38 -5.44
CA PHE A 84 3.88 6.33 -5.95
C PHE A 84 3.49 6.81 -7.34
N ALA A 85 3.25 8.11 -7.50
CA ALA A 85 2.87 8.72 -8.76
C ALA A 85 4.09 9.32 -9.46
N CYS A 86 4.41 8.84 -10.66
CA CYS A 86 5.52 9.37 -11.46
C CYS A 86 5.27 10.83 -11.85
N ARG A 87 6.23 11.71 -11.58
CA ARG A 87 6.13 13.14 -11.93
C ARG A 87 6.22 13.40 -13.43
N ARG A 88 6.76 12.45 -14.21
CA ARG A 88 6.92 12.57 -15.66
C ARG A 88 5.73 12.03 -16.45
N CYS A 89 5.37 10.76 -16.27
CA CYS A 89 4.33 10.11 -17.07
C CYS A 89 3.01 9.90 -16.32
N ARG A 90 2.93 10.29 -15.03
CA ARG A 90 1.76 10.12 -14.16
C ARG A 90 1.31 8.66 -13.96
N HIS A 91 2.14 7.69 -14.31
CA HIS A 91 1.93 6.29 -13.95
C HIS A 91 1.92 6.13 -12.43
N LEU A 92 1.03 5.28 -11.92
CA LEU A 92 0.84 5.01 -10.51
C LEU A 92 1.33 3.60 -10.20
N ASP A 93 2.42 3.49 -9.47
CA ASP A 93 2.94 2.22 -8.98
C ASP A 93 2.36 1.93 -7.59
N LEU A 94 1.89 0.69 -7.37
CA LEU A 94 1.29 0.24 -6.11
C LEU A 94 2.09 -0.93 -5.55
N PHE A 95 2.48 -0.83 -4.28
CA PHE A 95 3.30 -1.82 -3.60
C PHE A 95 2.58 -2.33 -2.34
N VAL A 96 2.79 -3.60 -2.01
CA VAL A 96 2.20 -4.26 -0.85
C VAL A 96 3.14 -4.17 0.34
N GLY A 97 2.68 -3.57 1.44
CA GLY A 97 3.46 -3.42 2.66
C GLY A 97 4.60 -2.41 2.51
N ASP A 98 5.62 -2.56 3.35
CA ASP A 98 6.82 -1.75 3.26
C ASP A 98 7.65 -2.17 2.02
N VAL A 99 8.04 -1.18 1.23
CA VAL A 99 8.99 -1.35 0.14
C VAL A 99 10.39 -1.30 0.76
N ALA A 100 11.10 -2.42 0.71
CA ALA A 100 12.48 -2.56 1.18
C ALA A 100 13.49 -1.99 0.19
#